data_AF-A0A2V7XMT7-F1
#
_entry.id   AF-A0A2V7XMT7-F1
#
_cell.length_a   1.000
_cell.length_b   1.000
_cell.length_c   1.000
_cell.angle_alpha   90.00
_cell.angle_beta   90.00
_cell.angle_gamma   90.00
#
_symmetry.space_group_name_H-M   'P 1'
#
loop_
_entity.id
_entity.type
_entity.pdbx_description
1 polymer ?
#
loop_
_entity_poly.entity_id
_entity_poly.type
_entity_poly.pdbx_seq_one_letter_code
_entity_poly.pdbx_strand_id
1 'polypeptide(L)'
;RNSTAIDAKDGTVVGTVDLDGKPEQATADGAGHLFVDLKDKAVVARIDARKLAIDQRWPIAGCDRPTSIALDKKARRLFVGCRNLMLYVMDSENGRVITHLPIGDNVDNTVFDPGTGLIFTSTEDAKITVMHEDGPDAYRVVETVKTAPGSKTMALDLKTHRLFVPYGEVEKVAATPGSTGGGKVDLSGMRKRVLPNTFGVLVVGIGDSPPATARRTLATTGPDTMEGMMKAWIAAFNKTHPDAEVTFALKECHPEDRCTAGPDVDEVFANTSAAYAEKYRYEPFRVMVSLGGYDTPGHIQALGVYVHPSNPIQKLTLAQLDAIYSPERRRGHPADVTAWGDVGLGGEWASKPIHAYGRSLSNEVAWYFKDIVTLDGPYKPSYIQPGKAASVDIMTALAGDPYGIGYSGFAYRTDKVKAIALADRDGVYVEPSRMAVASAKYPLQRPLYIYVNRAPGKPLEPLAREFLAFVLSEEGQQIGAVDGMLPLPLALAAAEQARLQ
;
A
#
# COMPACT_ATOMS: atom_id res chain seq x y z
N ARG A 1 -23.17 28.60 34.29
CA ARG A 1 -22.56 27.26 34.42
C ARG A 1 -21.31 27.44 35.27
N ASN A 2 -20.84 26.40 35.94
CA ASN A 2 -19.77 26.53 36.92
C ASN A 2 -18.51 25.77 36.48
N SER A 3 -17.35 26.17 36.99
CA SER A 3 -16.11 25.38 36.95
C SER A 3 -15.83 24.85 38.35
N THR A 4 -15.58 23.55 38.49
CA THR A 4 -15.32 22.91 39.79
C THR A 4 -13.85 22.55 39.88
N ALA A 5 -13.18 22.98 40.94
CA ALA A 5 -11.80 22.61 41.24
C ALA A 5 -11.79 21.33 42.08
N ILE A 6 -10.96 20.38 41.66
CA ILE A 6 -10.80 19.07 42.28
C ILE A 6 -9.32 18.90 42.63
N ASP A 7 -9.03 18.46 43.87
CA ASP A 7 -7.67 18.10 44.27
C ASP A 7 -7.24 16.83 43.52
N ALA A 8 -6.13 16.91 42.79
CA ALA A 8 -5.67 15.81 41.95
C ALA A 8 -5.15 14.61 42.75
N LYS A 9 -4.79 14.77 44.02
CA LYS A 9 -4.25 13.72 44.89
C LYS A 9 -5.33 12.75 45.35
N ASP A 10 -6.50 13.27 45.71
CA ASP A 10 -7.56 12.49 46.36
C ASP A 10 -8.95 12.66 45.73
N GLY A 11 -9.09 13.50 44.71
CA GLY A 11 -10.34 13.71 44.00
C GLY A 11 -11.37 14.54 44.77
N THR A 12 -10.97 15.18 45.87
CA THR A 12 -11.88 16.01 46.66
C THR A 12 -12.21 17.32 45.95
N VAL A 13 -13.45 17.80 46.09
CA VAL A 13 -13.86 19.11 45.57
C VAL A 13 -13.32 20.19 46.51
N VAL A 14 -12.44 21.05 46.01
CA VAL A 14 -11.83 22.15 46.79
C VAL A 14 -12.58 23.47 46.63
N GLY A 15 -13.45 23.58 45.62
CA GLY A 15 -14.34 24.72 45.45
C GLY A 15 -14.92 24.82 44.05
N THR A 16 -15.80 25.80 43.86
CA THR A 16 -16.54 26.00 42.61
C THR A 16 -16.58 27.48 42.25
N VAL A 17 -16.31 27.79 40.99
CA VAL A 17 -16.37 29.13 40.41
C VAL A 17 -17.62 29.26 39.55
N ASP A 18 -18.49 30.21 39.85
CA ASP A 18 -19.59 30.56 38.94
C ASP A 18 -19.05 31.37 37.77
N LEU A 19 -19.23 30.86 36.54
CA LEU A 19 -18.71 31.49 35.35
C LEU A 19 -19.63 32.59 34.80
N ASP A 20 -20.91 32.61 35.20
CA ASP A 20 -21.95 33.49 34.63
C ASP A 20 -21.95 33.46 33.08
N GLY A 21 -21.83 32.25 32.53
CA GLY A 21 -21.80 32.00 31.09
C GLY A 21 -21.74 30.52 30.78
N LYS A 22 -21.66 30.20 29.49
CA LYS A 22 -21.48 28.87 28.94
C LYS A 22 -20.03 28.70 28.49
N PRO A 23 -19.18 28.01 29.28
CA PRO A 23 -17.82 27.73 28.85
C PRO A 23 -17.79 26.76 27.66
N GLU A 24 -16.77 26.87 26.82
CA GLU A 24 -16.46 25.87 25.79
C GLU A 24 -15.08 25.21 26.01
N GLN A 25 -14.02 26.00 26.09
CA GLN A 25 -12.64 25.57 26.30
C GLN A 25 -11.91 26.47 27.31
N ALA A 26 -10.80 25.96 27.83
CA ALA A 26 -9.95 26.68 28.76
C ALA A 26 -8.46 26.36 28.57
N THR A 27 -7.61 27.33 28.90
CA THR A 27 -6.15 27.16 28.93
C THR A 27 -5.56 27.85 30.15
N ALA A 28 -4.41 27.38 30.64
CA ALA A 28 -3.78 27.88 31.87
C ALA A 28 -2.36 28.39 31.61
N ASP A 29 -1.99 29.50 32.26
CA ASP A 29 -0.63 30.05 32.17
C ASP A 29 0.41 29.25 32.97
N GLY A 30 -0.02 28.46 33.95
CA GLY A 30 0.87 27.81 34.91
C GLY A 30 1.42 28.73 36.00
N ALA A 31 1.07 30.02 35.99
CA ALA A 31 1.36 31.00 37.04
C ALA A 31 0.19 31.20 38.02
N GLY A 32 -0.93 30.52 37.77
CA GLY A 32 -2.10 30.48 38.64
C GLY A 32 -3.36 31.11 38.03
N HIS A 33 -3.36 31.38 36.72
CA HIS A 33 -4.54 31.84 36.02
C HIS A 33 -5.03 30.81 35.00
N LEU A 34 -6.36 30.67 34.93
CA LEU A 34 -7.07 29.91 33.92
C LEU A 34 -7.89 30.88 33.05
N PHE A 35 -7.77 30.78 31.74
CA PHE A 35 -8.54 31.55 30.78
C PHE A 35 -9.62 30.65 30.18
N VAL A 36 -10.87 31.09 30.22
CA VAL A 36 -12.04 30.32 29.78
C VAL A 36 -12.83 31.16 28.81
N ASP A 37 -13.12 30.63 27.62
CA ASP A 37 -14.03 31.29 26.71
C ASP A 37 -15.49 31.10 27.13
N LEU A 38 -16.30 32.15 27.03
CA LEU A 38 -17.73 32.10 27.35
C LEU A 38 -18.53 32.38 26.08
N LYS A 39 -18.92 31.30 25.41
CA LYS A 39 -19.42 31.34 24.03
C LYS A 39 -20.71 32.12 23.84
N ASP A 40 -21.55 32.19 24.87
CA ASP A 40 -22.83 32.92 24.87
C ASP A 40 -22.67 34.41 25.23
N LYS A 41 -21.47 34.83 25.60
CA LYS A 41 -21.17 36.20 26.05
C LYS A 41 -20.11 36.90 25.20
N ALA A 42 -19.45 36.19 24.27
CA ALA A 42 -18.32 36.70 23.50
C ALA A 42 -17.18 37.29 24.36
N VAL A 43 -16.84 36.57 25.44
CA VAL A 43 -15.88 37.01 26.46
C VAL A 43 -14.86 35.90 26.74
N VAL A 44 -13.62 36.28 27.04
CA VAL A 44 -12.67 35.45 27.80
C VAL A 44 -12.72 35.85 29.26
N ALA A 45 -13.02 34.91 30.15
CA ALA A 45 -12.93 35.09 31.60
C ALA A 45 -11.58 34.57 32.11
N ARG A 46 -10.92 35.32 32.98
CA ARG A 46 -9.73 34.87 33.70
C ARG A 46 -10.10 34.52 35.13
N ILE A 47 -9.71 33.32 35.55
CA ILE A 47 -9.91 32.79 36.90
C ILE A 47 -8.56 32.80 37.60
N ASP A 48 -8.49 33.42 38.78
CA ASP A 48 -7.41 33.23 39.73
C ASP A 48 -7.62 31.88 40.41
N ALA A 49 -6.79 30.89 40.06
CA ALA A 49 -6.94 29.51 40.52
C ALA A 49 -6.66 29.34 42.02
N ARG A 50 -5.96 30.29 42.65
CA ARG A 50 -5.70 30.26 44.10
C ARG A 50 -6.90 30.79 44.88
N LYS A 51 -7.56 31.81 44.34
CA LYS A 51 -8.77 32.40 44.94
C LYS A 51 -10.05 31.68 44.54
N LEU A 52 -10.00 30.83 43.51
CA LEU A 52 -11.16 30.19 42.90
C LEU A 52 -12.23 31.22 42.53
N ALA A 53 -11.82 32.29 41.86
CA ALA A 53 -12.69 33.39 41.48
C ALA A 53 -12.30 33.97 40.12
N ILE A 54 -13.29 34.45 39.37
CA ILE A 54 -13.04 35.26 38.17
C ILE A 54 -12.53 36.63 38.62
N ASP A 55 -11.33 37.00 38.16
CA ASP A 55 -10.71 38.30 38.47
C ASP A 55 -10.75 39.27 37.28
N GLN A 56 -10.93 38.76 36.06
CA GLN A 56 -11.07 39.56 34.83
C GLN A 56 -12.07 38.97 33.86
N ARG A 57 -12.71 39.85 33.07
CA ARG A 57 -13.57 39.49 31.94
C ARG A 57 -13.27 40.42 30.77
N TRP A 58 -12.90 39.85 29.63
CA TRP A 58 -12.50 40.60 28.45
C TRP A 58 -13.45 40.32 27.28
N PRO A 59 -14.27 41.30 26.88
CA PRO A 59 -15.04 41.22 25.65
C PRO A 59 -14.11 41.08 24.44
N ILE A 60 -14.47 40.22 23.50
CA ILE A 60 -13.71 40.02 22.27
C ILE A 60 -14.40 40.81 21.15
N ALA A 61 -13.95 42.04 20.91
CA ALA A 61 -14.55 42.91 19.92
C ALA A 61 -14.59 42.25 18.52
N GLY A 62 -15.79 42.12 17.95
CA GLY A 62 -16.02 41.53 16.63
C GLY A 62 -16.29 40.02 16.62
N CYS A 63 -16.01 39.31 17.73
CA CYS A 63 -16.35 37.89 17.86
C CYS A 63 -17.78 37.73 18.37
N ASP A 64 -18.54 36.80 17.79
CA ASP A 64 -19.91 36.48 18.19
C ASP A 64 -19.97 35.28 19.15
N ARG A 65 -19.11 34.28 18.94
CA ARG A 65 -19.15 33.00 19.64
C ARG A 65 -17.75 32.35 19.71
N PRO A 66 -16.93 32.71 20.72
CA PRO A 66 -15.64 32.05 20.93
C PRO A 66 -15.88 30.58 21.32
N THR A 67 -15.09 29.67 20.74
CA THR A 67 -15.28 28.22 20.87
C THR A 67 -13.98 27.47 21.17
N SER A 68 -12.83 28.04 20.82
CA SER A 68 -11.53 27.42 21.09
C SER A 68 -10.52 28.43 21.61
N ILE A 69 -9.60 27.98 22.45
CA ILE A 69 -8.60 28.85 23.06
C ILE A 69 -7.25 28.14 23.26
N ALA A 70 -6.17 28.78 22.84
CA ALA A 70 -4.79 28.39 23.16
C ALA A 70 -4.01 29.58 23.74
N LEU A 71 -2.82 29.32 24.29
CA LEU A 71 -1.99 30.32 24.94
C LEU A 71 -0.52 30.11 24.58
N ASP A 72 0.14 31.15 24.05
CA ASP A 72 1.58 31.29 24.23
C ASP A 72 1.85 31.92 25.60
N LYS A 73 2.43 31.12 26.50
CA LYS A 73 2.80 31.55 27.85
C LYS A 73 3.98 32.53 27.83
N LYS A 74 4.86 32.43 26.83
CA LYS A 74 6.09 33.21 26.78
C LYS A 74 5.81 34.63 26.26
N ALA A 75 5.13 34.77 25.13
CA ALA A 75 4.72 36.07 24.60
C ALA A 75 3.43 36.61 25.24
N ARG A 76 2.78 35.83 26.11
CA ARG A 76 1.54 36.22 26.82
C ARG A 76 0.39 36.50 25.84
N ARG A 77 0.16 35.58 24.91
CA ARG A 77 -0.80 35.71 23.81
C ARG A 77 -1.86 34.61 23.85
N LEU A 78 -3.12 35.01 23.89
CA LEU A 78 -4.26 34.11 23.74
C LEU A 78 -4.67 34.04 22.28
N PHE A 79 -4.90 32.82 21.80
CA PHE A 79 -5.40 32.54 20.46
C PHE A 79 -6.82 32.02 20.57
N VAL A 80 -7.82 32.85 20.27
CA VAL A 80 -9.24 32.53 20.47
C VAL A 80 -9.94 32.32 19.13
N GLY A 81 -10.35 31.09 18.83
CA GLY A 81 -11.13 30.77 17.63
C GLY A 81 -12.59 31.15 17.82
N CYS A 82 -13.14 31.89 16.86
CA CYS A 82 -14.50 32.36 16.88
C CYS A 82 -15.29 31.85 15.67
N ARG A 83 -16.59 31.55 15.85
CA ARG A 83 -17.44 31.00 14.79
C ARG A 83 -17.95 32.04 13.78
N ASN A 84 -17.28 33.18 13.70
CA ASN A 84 -17.39 34.19 12.66
C ASN A 84 -16.27 34.10 11.61
N LEU A 85 -15.62 32.92 11.49
CA LEU A 85 -14.52 32.63 10.57
C LEU A 85 -13.18 33.31 10.94
N MET A 86 -13.01 33.75 12.18
CA MET A 86 -11.79 34.44 12.63
C MET A 86 -11.16 33.77 13.86
N LEU A 87 -9.82 33.72 13.88
CA LEU A 87 -9.01 33.58 15.09
C LEU A 87 -8.64 34.98 15.59
N TYR A 88 -8.89 35.27 16.86
CA TYR A 88 -8.49 36.50 17.54
C TYR A 88 -7.22 36.28 18.35
N VAL A 89 -6.25 37.18 18.22
CA VAL A 89 -5.08 37.23 19.08
C VAL A 89 -5.32 38.28 20.16
N MET A 90 -5.21 37.90 21.42
CA MET A 90 -5.42 38.80 22.56
C MET A 90 -4.22 38.81 23.50
N ASP A 91 -3.96 39.94 24.14
CA ASP A 91 -2.99 40.03 25.22
C ASP A 91 -3.56 39.38 26.49
N SER A 92 -2.84 38.41 27.05
CA SER A 92 -3.30 37.62 28.21
C SER A 92 -3.19 38.35 29.55
N GLU A 93 -2.62 39.56 29.60
CA GLU A 93 -2.51 40.36 30.82
C GLU A 93 -3.63 41.40 30.93
N ASN A 94 -3.96 42.06 29.81
CA ASN A 94 -4.93 43.17 29.79
C ASN A 94 -6.16 42.92 28.90
N GLY A 95 -6.21 41.81 28.16
CA GLY A 95 -7.36 41.44 27.34
C GLY A 95 -7.52 42.21 26.03
N ARG A 96 -6.55 43.05 25.65
CA ARG A 96 -6.60 43.81 24.40
C ARG A 96 -6.52 42.86 23.20
N VAL A 97 -7.44 43.01 22.24
CA VAL A 97 -7.34 42.37 20.93
C VAL A 97 -6.19 43.03 20.14
N ILE A 98 -5.24 42.22 19.69
CA ILE A 98 -4.05 42.66 18.96
C ILE A 98 -4.31 42.62 17.46
N THR A 99 -4.79 41.47 16.98
CA THR A 99 -5.13 41.24 15.57
C THR A 99 -6.12 40.09 15.45
N HIS A 100 -6.56 39.81 14.23
CA HIS A 100 -7.34 38.64 13.88
C HIS A 100 -6.91 38.06 12.54
N LEU A 101 -7.07 36.76 12.37
CA LEU A 101 -6.65 35.99 11.18
C LEU A 101 -7.83 35.14 10.68
N PRO A 102 -8.00 34.98 9.36
CA PRO A 102 -9.08 34.18 8.80
C PRO A 102 -8.86 32.69 9.09
N ILE A 103 -9.94 31.97 9.38
CA ILE A 103 -9.98 30.52 9.58
C ILE A 103 -11.16 29.90 8.83
N GLY A 104 -11.28 28.56 8.84
CA GLY A 104 -12.44 27.85 8.30
C GLY A 104 -13.73 28.00 9.11
N ASP A 105 -14.81 27.40 8.60
CA ASP A 105 -16.14 27.50 9.19
C ASP A 105 -16.37 26.55 10.37
N ASN A 106 -17.02 27.08 11.40
CA ASN A 106 -17.41 26.36 12.61
C ASN A 106 -16.21 25.68 13.29
N VAL A 107 -15.24 26.52 13.70
CA VAL A 107 -14.09 26.17 14.54
C VAL A 107 -14.50 25.44 15.82
N ASP A 108 -13.65 24.53 16.26
CA ASP A 108 -13.88 23.70 17.44
C ASP A 108 -12.63 23.54 18.30
N ASN A 109 -11.42 23.62 17.74
CA ASN A 109 -10.19 23.50 18.51
C ASN A 109 -9.08 24.44 17.99
N THR A 110 -8.26 24.93 18.92
CA THR A 110 -7.06 25.73 18.64
C THR A 110 -5.92 25.19 19.52
N VAL A 111 -4.76 24.96 18.93
CA VAL A 111 -3.53 24.58 19.66
C VAL A 111 -2.35 25.44 19.22
N PHE A 112 -1.40 25.64 20.13
CA PHE A 112 -0.17 26.39 19.90
C PHE A 112 1.04 25.52 20.19
N ASP A 113 2.02 25.53 19.29
CA ASP A 113 3.29 24.86 19.43
C ASP A 113 4.41 25.86 19.79
N PRO A 114 4.81 25.96 21.07
CA PRO A 114 5.88 26.87 21.48
C PRO A 114 7.26 26.53 20.89
N GLY A 115 7.46 25.29 20.41
CA GLY A 115 8.73 24.89 19.79
C GLY A 115 8.90 25.45 18.38
N THR A 116 7.79 25.67 17.68
CA THR A 116 7.78 26.05 16.26
C THR A 116 7.10 27.40 15.99
N GLY A 117 6.42 27.98 16.98
CA GLY A 117 5.64 29.21 16.83
C GLY A 117 4.35 29.02 16.03
N LEU A 118 3.96 27.78 15.73
CA LEU A 118 2.78 27.50 14.93
C LEU A 118 1.50 27.48 15.77
N ILE A 119 0.45 28.06 15.19
CA ILE A 119 -0.91 28.09 15.71
C ILE A 119 -1.78 27.31 14.74
N PHE A 120 -2.52 26.34 15.24
CA PHE A 120 -3.39 25.49 14.43
C PHE A 120 -4.84 25.66 14.85
N THR A 121 -5.74 25.84 13.89
CA THR A 121 -7.19 25.90 14.14
C THR A 121 -7.94 24.89 13.28
N SER A 122 -8.68 23.98 13.90
CA SER A 122 -9.46 22.95 13.19
C SER A 122 -10.94 23.29 13.14
N THR A 123 -11.54 23.08 11.97
CA THR A 123 -12.89 23.56 11.64
C THR A 123 -13.73 22.46 11.02
N GLU A 124 -15.06 22.56 11.15
CA GLU A 124 -15.98 21.50 10.69
C GLU A 124 -16.00 21.35 9.17
N ASP A 125 -15.69 22.43 8.44
CA ASP A 125 -15.60 22.47 6.98
C ASP A 125 -14.34 21.81 6.40
N ALA A 126 -13.75 20.87 7.16
CA ALA A 126 -12.66 20.00 6.74
C ALA A 126 -11.33 20.74 6.50
N LYS A 127 -11.00 21.68 7.39
CA LYS A 127 -9.77 22.46 7.31
C LYS A 127 -9.03 22.50 8.66
N ILE A 128 -7.72 22.57 8.56
CA ILE A 128 -6.85 23.12 9.60
C ILE A 128 -6.15 24.35 9.02
N THR A 129 -6.42 25.52 9.57
CA THR A 129 -5.64 26.71 9.22
C THR A 129 -4.38 26.75 10.07
N VAL A 130 -3.24 26.82 9.41
CA VAL A 130 -1.92 26.90 10.03
C VAL A 130 -1.46 28.35 9.99
N MET A 131 -1.11 28.90 11.14
CA MET A 131 -0.61 30.26 11.29
C MET A 131 0.72 30.22 12.03
N HIS A 132 1.54 31.26 11.90
CA HIS A 132 2.79 31.40 12.62
C HIS A 132 2.83 32.73 13.38
N GLU A 133 3.33 32.68 14.61
CA GLU A 133 3.68 33.84 15.43
C GLU A 133 5.11 34.28 15.08
N ASP A 134 5.23 35.25 14.17
CA ASP A 134 6.53 35.80 13.76
C ASP A 134 7.12 36.74 14.84
N GLY A 135 6.28 37.21 15.78
CA GLY A 135 6.64 37.99 16.95
C GLY A 135 5.41 38.32 17.79
N PRO A 136 5.56 39.01 18.94
CA PRO A 136 4.47 39.22 19.90
C PRO A 136 3.20 39.85 19.29
N ASP A 137 3.35 40.74 18.30
CA ASP A 137 2.22 41.40 17.63
C ASP A 137 2.21 41.15 16.11
N ALA A 138 2.96 40.16 15.62
CA ALA A 138 3.13 39.87 14.19
C ALA A 138 2.79 38.41 13.88
N TYR A 139 1.82 38.22 12.98
CA TYR A 139 1.27 36.90 12.66
C TYR A 139 0.94 36.79 11.18
N ARG A 140 1.00 35.57 10.66
CA ARG A 140 0.61 35.26 9.29
C ARG A 140 -0.05 33.91 9.18
N VAL A 141 -0.94 33.76 8.21
CA VAL A 141 -1.40 32.44 7.76
C VAL A 141 -0.27 31.81 6.95
N VAL A 142 0.12 30.60 7.32
CA VAL A 142 1.14 29.80 6.62
C VAL A 142 0.47 29.02 5.48
N GLU A 143 -0.56 28.24 5.82
CA GLU A 143 -1.28 27.42 4.86
C GLU A 143 -2.64 26.98 5.43
N THR A 144 -3.41 26.26 4.61
CA THR A 144 -4.63 25.58 5.05
C THR A 144 -4.57 24.13 4.61
N VAL A 145 -4.50 23.23 5.57
CA VAL A 145 -4.45 21.78 5.35
C VAL A 145 -5.87 21.25 5.25
N LYS A 146 -6.16 20.50 4.18
CA LYS A 146 -7.44 19.81 4.02
C LYS A 146 -7.50 18.59 4.94
N THR A 147 -8.59 18.45 5.70
CA THR A 147 -8.86 17.29 6.55
C THR A 147 -10.07 16.50 6.06
N ALA A 148 -10.46 15.44 6.77
CA ALA A 148 -11.69 14.72 6.49
C ALA A 148 -12.92 15.53 6.97
N PRO A 149 -14.08 15.48 6.27
CA PRO A 149 -15.29 16.21 6.66
C PRO A 149 -15.69 16.00 8.13
N GLY A 150 -15.94 17.09 8.86
CA GLY A 150 -16.32 17.02 10.28
C GLY A 150 -15.18 16.80 11.27
N SER A 151 -13.93 16.63 10.81
CA SER A 151 -12.75 16.38 11.66
C SER A 151 -12.22 17.68 12.24
N LYS A 152 -12.88 18.13 13.31
CA LYS A 152 -12.65 19.45 13.92
C LYS A 152 -12.05 19.40 15.32
N THR A 153 -11.76 18.21 15.86
CA THR A 153 -10.98 18.04 17.10
C THR A 153 -9.55 17.65 16.75
N MET A 154 -8.59 18.03 17.60
CA MET A 154 -7.18 17.68 17.40
C MET A 154 -6.41 17.64 18.73
N ALA A 155 -5.28 16.93 18.72
CA ALA A 155 -4.29 16.96 19.79
C ALA A 155 -2.90 17.21 19.19
N LEU A 156 -2.06 18.00 19.87
CA LEU A 156 -0.70 18.31 19.46
C LEU A 156 0.31 17.57 20.34
N ASP A 157 1.24 16.83 19.72
CA ASP A 157 2.44 16.34 20.38
C ASP A 157 3.58 17.35 20.23
N LEU A 158 3.93 17.99 21.34
CA LEU A 158 4.99 18.99 21.43
C LEU A 158 6.40 18.43 21.23
N LYS A 159 6.60 17.11 21.32
CA LYS A 159 7.91 16.49 21.09
C LYS A 159 8.17 16.27 19.61
N THR A 160 7.14 15.89 18.87
CA THR A 160 7.26 15.58 17.44
C THR A 160 6.71 16.67 16.54
N HIS A 161 6.06 17.68 17.11
CA HIS A 161 5.36 18.74 16.38
C HIS A 161 4.30 18.20 15.41
N ARG A 162 3.57 17.16 15.86
CA ARG A 162 2.54 16.48 15.07
C ARG A 162 1.17 16.68 15.70
N LEU A 163 0.19 16.99 14.86
CA LEU A 163 -1.22 16.95 15.18
C LEU A 163 -1.79 15.55 14.91
N PHE A 164 -2.68 15.13 15.80
CA PHE A 164 -3.50 13.94 15.66
C PHE A 164 -4.96 14.39 15.58
N VAL A 165 -5.60 14.12 14.45
CA VAL A 165 -6.92 14.63 14.10
C VAL A 165 -7.85 13.45 13.86
N PRO A 166 -8.67 13.04 14.85
CA PRO A 166 -9.58 11.93 14.68
C PRO A 166 -10.69 12.27 13.68
N TYR A 167 -11.08 11.26 12.90
CA TYR A 167 -12.20 11.36 11.96
C TYR A 167 -13.03 10.09 11.93
N GLY A 168 -14.23 10.20 11.37
CA GLY A 168 -15.10 9.09 11.04
C GLY A 168 -16.12 9.53 10.01
N GLU A 169 -16.51 8.65 9.10
CA GLU A 169 -17.54 8.97 8.11
C GLU A 169 -18.89 9.11 8.83
N VAL A 170 -19.64 10.15 8.48
CA VAL A 170 -20.92 10.45 9.12
C VAL A 170 -22.05 10.39 8.12
N GLU A 171 -23.14 9.73 8.50
CA GLU A 171 -24.42 9.81 7.82
C GLU A 171 -25.41 10.67 8.62
N LYS A 172 -26.36 11.29 7.93
CA LYS A 172 -27.48 11.99 8.56
C LYS A 172 -28.62 11.00 8.74
N VAL A 173 -28.97 10.71 9.98
CA VAL A 173 -30.14 9.89 10.32
C VAL A 173 -31.23 10.77 10.91
N ALA A 174 -32.49 10.47 10.59
CA ALA A 174 -33.62 11.09 11.26
C ALA A 174 -33.53 10.80 12.77
N ALA A 175 -33.68 11.83 13.61
CA ALA A 175 -33.74 11.64 15.05
C ALA A 175 -34.94 10.74 15.38
N THR A 176 -34.70 9.58 15.99
CA THR A 176 -35.78 8.74 16.50
C THR A 176 -36.50 9.53 17.61
N PRO A 177 -37.85 9.63 17.61
CA PRO A 177 -38.56 10.27 18.71
C PRO A 177 -38.26 9.51 20.00
N GLY A 178 -37.58 10.16 20.95
CA GLY A 178 -37.45 9.64 22.30
C GLY A 178 -38.80 9.75 23.02
N SER A 179 -39.20 8.70 23.73
CA SER A 179 -40.38 8.71 24.59
C SER A 179 -40.17 9.67 25.77
N THR A 180 -40.54 10.92 25.61
CA THR A 180 -40.93 11.77 26.74
C THR A 180 -42.31 12.32 26.45
N GLY A 181 -43.27 11.98 27.31
CA GLY A 181 -44.65 12.39 27.18
C GLY A 181 -44.77 13.92 27.09
N GLY A 182 -45.65 14.37 26.20
CA GLY A 182 -46.20 15.73 26.19
C GLY A 182 -45.53 16.72 25.23
N GLY A 183 -46.10 16.82 24.02
CA GLY A 183 -46.27 18.11 23.32
C GLY A 183 -45.10 18.68 22.51
N LYS A 184 -45.29 18.70 21.19
CA LYS A 184 -44.49 19.30 20.09
C LYS A 184 -43.29 18.46 19.60
N VAL A 185 -43.49 17.83 18.44
CA VAL A 185 -42.44 17.27 17.59
C VAL A 185 -41.78 18.43 16.84
N ASP A 186 -40.54 18.74 17.17
CA ASP A 186 -39.68 19.62 16.37
C ASP A 186 -39.05 18.80 15.23
N LEU A 187 -39.26 19.24 13.98
CA LEU A 187 -38.76 18.60 12.76
C LEU A 187 -37.35 19.07 12.35
N SER A 188 -36.60 19.72 13.24
CA SER A 188 -35.20 20.15 13.00
C SER A 188 -34.15 19.02 13.10
N GLY A 189 -34.54 17.83 13.56
CA GLY A 189 -33.63 16.79 14.05
C GLY A 189 -33.16 15.75 13.03
N MET A 190 -32.18 16.08 12.19
CA MET A 190 -31.26 15.04 11.68
C MET A 190 -30.05 14.94 12.63
N ARG A 191 -29.81 13.77 13.21
CA ARG A 191 -28.60 13.49 14.00
C ARG A 191 -27.51 12.95 13.09
N LYS A 192 -26.26 13.34 13.34
CA LYS A 192 -25.10 12.71 12.69
C LYS A 192 -24.80 11.40 13.40
N ARG A 193 -24.70 10.29 12.66
CA ARG A 193 -24.24 9.00 13.16
C ARG A 193 -22.92 8.68 12.47
N VAL A 194 -21.89 8.34 13.25
CA VAL A 194 -20.61 7.85 12.72
C VAL A 194 -20.81 6.42 12.23
N LEU A 195 -20.35 6.12 11.02
CA LEU A 195 -20.44 4.80 10.42
C LEU A 195 -19.49 3.82 11.12
N PRO A 196 -19.92 2.57 11.41
CA PRO A 196 -19.01 1.54 11.94
C PRO A 196 -17.78 1.34 11.05
N ASN A 197 -16.63 1.03 11.65
CA ASN A 197 -15.36 0.76 10.96
C ASN A 197 -14.80 1.89 10.09
N THR A 198 -15.22 3.15 10.33
CA THR A 198 -14.70 4.33 9.60
C THR A 198 -13.81 5.23 10.46
N PHE A 199 -13.59 4.87 11.73
CA PHE A 199 -12.72 5.64 12.61
C PHE A 199 -11.27 5.61 12.10
N GLY A 200 -10.67 6.78 11.99
CA GLY A 200 -9.25 6.93 11.71
C GLY A 200 -8.68 8.15 12.42
N VAL A 201 -7.36 8.28 12.38
CA VAL A 201 -6.64 9.45 12.91
C VAL A 201 -5.73 9.96 11.80
N LEU A 202 -5.98 11.17 11.33
CA LEU A 202 -5.06 11.87 10.44
C LEU A 202 -3.89 12.39 11.28
N VAL A 203 -2.67 12.12 10.84
CA VAL A 203 -1.46 12.68 11.46
C VAL A 203 -0.94 13.79 10.56
N VAL A 204 -0.95 15.03 11.05
CA VAL A 204 -0.44 16.20 10.34
C VAL A 204 0.84 16.65 11.03
N GLY A 205 1.98 16.57 10.35
CA GLY A 205 3.26 17.05 10.89
C GLY A 205 3.72 18.31 10.18
N ILE A 206 4.65 19.03 10.81
CA ILE A 206 5.48 20.00 10.11
C ILE A 206 6.37 19.20 9.17
N GLY A 207 6.05 19.21 7.88
CA GLY A 207 7.01 18.76 6.89
C GLY A 207 8.17 19.74 6.92
N ASP A 208 9.40 19.24 6.99
CA ASP A 208 10.49 19.97 6.35
C ASP A 208 9.97 20.23 4.93
N SER A 209 9.72 21.49 4.56
CA SER A 209 9.89 21.83 3.14
C SER A 209 11.29 21.35 2.85
N PRO A 210 11.49 20.34 2.00
CA PRO A 210 12.83 19.85 1.79
C PRO A 210 13.64 21.08 1.39
N PRO A 211 14.79 21.39 2.03
CA PRO A 211 15.81 22.08 1.26
C PRO A 211 15.91 21.28 -0.05
N ALA A 212 16.05 21.93 -1.19
CA ALA A 212 16.26 21.28 -2.49
C ALA A 212 17.52 20.40 -2.44
N THR A 213 17.38 19.30 -1.72
CA THR A 213 18.14 18.09 -1.77
C THR A 213 17.60 17.43 -3.01
N ALA A 214 18.50 17.10 -3.92
CA ALA A 214 18.14 16.42 -5.15
C ALA A 214 17.17 15.29 -4.79
N ARG A 215 15.94 15.38 -5.31
CA ARG A 215 14.92 14.35 -5.15
C ARG A 215 15.59 13.01 -5.40
N ARG A 216 15.49 12.08 -4.45
CA ARG A 216 16.14 10.78 -4.61
C ARG A 216 15.44 10.08 -5.76
N THR A 217 16.14 9.83 -6.87
CA THR A 217 15.53 9.24 -8.06
C THR A 217 15.94 7.79 -8.22
N LEU A 218 14.95 6.94 -8.53
CA LEU A 218 15.16 5.56 -8.90
C LEU A 218 14.51 5.32 -10.26
N ALA A 219 15.31 5.25 -11.32
CA ALA A 219 14.82 4.96 -12.66
C ALA A 219 14.76 3.46 -12.88
N THR A 220 13.56 2.93 -13.12
CA THR A 220 13.31 1.50 -13.40
C THR A 220 12.94 1.27 -14.86
N THR A 221 13.25 0.10 -15.40
CA THR A 221 12.80 -0.30 -16.75
C THR A 221 12.23 -1.70 -16.77
N GLY A 222 11.45 -2.06 -17.80
CA GLY A 222 10.91 -3.42 -17.93
C GLY A 222 9.92 -3.58 -19.07
N PRO A 223 9.44 -4.83 -19.30
CA PRO A 223 8.54 -5.16 -20.37
C PRO A 223 7.13 -4.64 -20.07
N ASP A 224 6.33 -4.58 -21.13
CA ASP A 224 4.91 -4.25 -21.09
C ASP A 224 4.12 -5.08 -20.06
N THR A 225 4.49 -6.34 -19.85
CA THR A 225 3.78 -7.26 -18.97
C THR A 225 3.77 -6.81 -17.50
N MET A 226 4.77 -6.01 -17.08
CA MET A 226 4.84 -5.49 -15.72
C MET A 226 4.52 -3.99 -15.62
N GLU A 227 4.23 -3.33 -16.74
CA GLU A 227 3.99 -1.89 -16.79
C GLU A 227 2.83 -1.47 -15.88
N GLY A 228 1.69 -2.15 -15.97
CA GLY A 228 0.50 -1.83 -15.18
C GLY A 228 0.76 -1.92 -13.68
N MET A 229 1.41 -3.01 -13.26
CA MET A 229 1.76 -3.27 -11.86
C MET A 229 2.83 -2.28 -11.34
N MET A 230 3.88 -2.03 -12.12
CA MET A 230 4.92 -1.06 -11.78
C MET A 230 4.36 0.34 -11.64
N LYS A 231 3.52 0.79 -12.57
CA LYS A 231 2.85 2.10 -12.47
C LYS A 231 1.98 2.22 -11.23
N ALA A 232 1.24 1.17 -10.88
CA ALA A 232 0.41 1.15 -9.68
C ALA A 232 1.25 1.24 -8.40
N TRP A 233 2.33 0.45 -8.29
CA TRP A 233 3.27 0.52 -7.17
C TRP A 233 3.95 1.88 -7.07
N ILE A 234 4.45 2.42 -8.18
CA ILE A 234 5.11 3.72 -8.22
C ILE A 234 4.16 4.84 -7.78
N ALA A 235 2.92 4.83 -8.25
CA ALA A 235 1.92 5.83 -7.87
C ALA A 235 1.64 5.80 -6.36
N ALA A 236 1.52 4.61 -5.77
CA ALA A 236 1.29 4.45 -4.34
C ALA A 236 2.54 4.78 -3.49
N PHE A 237 3.73 4.37 -3.95
CA PHE A 237 4.99 4.66 -3.28
C PHE A 237 5.29 6.17 -3.27
N ASN A 238 5.20 6.83 -4.42
CA ASN A 238 5.46 8.27 -4.54
C ASN A 238 4.46 9.12 -3.73
N LYS A 239 3.26 8.60 -3.45
CA LYS A 239 2.28 9.26 -2.56
C LYS A 239 2.73 9.30 -1.11
N THR A 240 3.50 8.30 -0.66
CA THR A 240 3.98 8.17 0.73
C THR A 240 5.44 8.61 0.90
N HIS A 241 6.19 8.78 -0.19
CA HIS A 241 7.60 9.18 -0.21
C HIS A 241 7.80 10.43 -1.09
N PRO A 242 7.31 11.62 -0.68
CA PRO A 242 7.35 12.83 -1.50
C PRO A 242 8.78 13.35 -1.80
N ASP A 243 9.76 12.92 -1.01
CA ASP A 243 11.19 13.21 -1.16
C ASP A 243 11.90 12.29 -2.18
N ALA A 244 11.20 11.27 -2.68
CA ALA A 244 11.68 10.33 -3.68
C ALA A 244 10.85 10.37 -4.96
N GLU A 245 11.44 9.91 -6.05
CA GLU A 245 10.77 9.71 -7.33
C GLU A 245 11.26 8.42 -7.97
N VAL A 246 10.38 7.42 -7.97
CA VAL A 246 10.57 6.21 -8.75
C VAL A 246 9.91 6.43 -10.12
N THR A 247 10.62 6.10 -11.20
CA THR A 247 10.09 6.17 -12.57
C THR A 247 10.16 4.81 -13.24
N PHE A 248 9.28 4.56 -14.22
CA PHE A 248 9.29 3.35 -15.03
C PHE A 248 9.32 3.72 -16.52
N ALA A 249 10.25 3.13 -17.25
CA ALA A 249 10.31 3.23 -18.70
C ALA A 249 10.14 1.84 -19.33
N LEU A 250 9.25 1.76 -20.32
CA LEU A 250 9.10 0.55 -21.12
C LEU A 250 10.39 0.24 -21.87
N LYS A 251 10.85 -0.99 -21.72
CA LYS A 251 12.00 -1.53 -22.42
C LYS A 251 11.84 -3.05 -22.48
N GLU A 252 11.64 -3.58 -23.68
CA GLU A 252 11.67 -5.03 -23.87
C GLU A 252 13.09 -5.52 -23.63
N CYS A 253 13.23 -6.47 -22.71
CA CYS A 253 14.47 -7.19 -22.45
C CYS A 253 14.32 -8.57 -23.09
N HIS A 254 14.75 -8.70 -24.35
CA HIS A 254 14.85 -10.02 -24.96
C HIS A 254 16.04 -10.80 -24.37
N PRO A 255 16.01 -12.14 -24.35
CA PRO A 255 17.16 -12.96 -23.92
C PRO A 255 18.47 -12.59 -24.65
N GLU A 256 18.38 -12.13 -25.89
CA GLU A 256 19.48 -11.60 -26.71
C GLU A 256 19.82 -10.13 -26.42
N ASP A 257 18.87 -9.34 -25.94
CA ASP A 257 19.02 -7.93 -25.64
C ASP A 257 19.49 -7.75 -24.21
N ARG A 258 20.81 -7.66 -24.10
CA ARG A 258 21.62 -7.47 -22.90
C ARG A 258 21.21 -6.24 -22.09
N CYS A 259 20.08 -6.32 -21.39
CA CYS A 259 19.65 -5.31 -20.44
C CYS A 259 20.73 -5.14 -19.36
N THR A 260 21.30 -3.95 -19.38
CA THR A 260 22.40 -3.52 -18.51
C THR A 260 21.82 -3.35 -17.12
N ALA A 261 21.82 -4.42 -16.30
CA ALA A 261 20.92 -4.38 -15.14
C ALA A 261 21.22 -3.18 -14.24
N GLY A 262 20.19 -2.34 -14.13
CA GLY A 262 19.81 -1.48 -13.02
C GLY A 262 18.52 -2.07 -12.45
N PRO A 263 17.61 -1.29 -11.81
CA PRO A 263 16.34 -1.81 -11.35
C PRO A 263 15.43 -2.12 -12.56
N ASP A 264 15.63 -3.32 -13.11
CA ASP A 264 14.90 -3.84 -14.26
C ASP A 264 13.89 -4.89 -13.78
N VAL A 265 12.78 -4.98 -14.48
CA VAL A 265 11.62 -5.77 -14.10
C VAL A 265 11.46 -6.84 -15.18
N ASP A 266 11.55 -8.13 -14.89
CA ASP A 266 11.55 -9.16 -15.95
C ASP A 266 11.17 -10.56 -15.44
N GLU A 267 10.88 -11.46 -16.37
CA GLU A 267 10.85 -12.90 -16.12
C GLU A 267 12.27 -13.49 -16.14
N VAL A 268 12.54 -14.50 -15.32
CA VAL A 268 13.88 -15.12 -15.27
C VAL A 268 14.13 -16.01 -16.49
N PHE A 269 15.22 -15.72 -17.19
CA PHE A 269 15.87 -16.65 -18.10
C PHE A 269 17.35 -16.83 -17.73
N ALA A 270 17.86 -18.07 -17.78
CA ALA A 270 19.27 -18.39 -17.50
C ALA A 270 20.26 -17.60 -18.38
N ASN A 271 19.88 -17.29 -19.64
CA ASN A 271 20.71 -16.51 -20.56
C ASN A 271 20.88 -15.04 -20.14
N THR A 272 19.85 -14.45 -19.52
CA THR A 272 19.91 -13.08 -18.98
C THR A 272 20.93 -12.99 -17.84
N SER A 273 20.97 -14.01 -16.99
CA SER A 273 21.97 -14.18 -15.93
C SER A 273 23.40 -14.30 -16.48
N ALA A 274 23.61 -15.11 -17.52
CA ALA A 274 24.95 -15.31 -18.10
C ALA A 274 25.54 -14.04 -18.73
N ALA A 275 24.74 -13.29 -19.50
CA ALA A 275 25.18 -12.02 -20.10
C ALA A 275 25.46 -10.95 -19.03
N TYR A 276 24.63 -10.93 -17.97
CA TYR A 276 24.86 -10.06 -16.82
C TYR A 276 26.17 -10.41 -16.09
N ALA A 277 26.40 -11.69 -15.81
CA ALA A 277 27.61 -12.19 -15.18
C ALA A 277 28.86 -11.95 -16.04
N GLU A 278 28.77 -12.01 -17.38
CA GLU A 278 29.86 -11.64 -18.27
C GLU A 278 30.24 -10.16 -18.10
N LYS A 279 29.24 -9.27 -18.08
CA LYS A 279 29.43 -7.82 -17.98
C LYS A 279 29.88 -7.36 -16.59
N TYR A 280 29.22 -7.83 -15.54
CA TYR A 280 29.39 -7.35 -14.16
C TYR A 280 30.25 -8.26 -13.29
N ARG A 281 30.56 -9.48 -13.75
CA ARG A 281 31.33 -10.50 -13.03
C ARG A 281 30.66 -11.03 -11.75
N TYR A 282 29.34 -10.86 -11.63
CA TYR A 282 28.49 -11.44 -10.59
C TYR A 282 27.04 -11.56 -11.10
N GLU A 283 26.24 -12.39 -10.43
CA GLU A 283 24.81 -12.56 -10.71
C GLU A 283 23.98 -11.38 -10.19
N PRO A 284 22.88 -10.99 -10.86
CA PRO A 284 22.04 -9.89 -10.41
C PRO A 284 21.27 -10.28 -9.14
N PHE A 285 21.00 -9.30 -8.28
CA PHE A 285 20.17 -9.54 -7.11
C PHE A 285 18.68 -9.56 -7.53
N ARG A 286 18.11 -10.76 -7.62
CA ARG A 286 16.70 -10.97 -7.98
C ARG A 286 15.79 -10.93 -6.75
N VAL A 287 14.67 -10.22 -6.86
CA VAL A 287 13.60 -10.18 -5.86
C VAL A 287 12.33 -10.67 -6.52
N MET A 288 11.76 -11.77 -6.03
CA MET A 288 10.47 -12.24 -6.54
C MET A 288 9.39 -11.28 -6.05
N VAL A 289 8.50 -10.82 -6.93
CA VAL A 289 7.48 -9.81 -6.57
C VAL A 289 6.05 -10.25 -6.88
N SER A 290 5.87 -11.25 -7.73
CA SER A 290 4.57 -11.82 -8.10
C SER A 290 4.73 -13.27 -8.60
N LEU A 291 3.68 -14.09 -8.49
CA LEU A 291 3.65 -15.45 -9.03
C LEU A 291 3.18 -15.51 -10.49
N GLY A 292 2.99 -14.35 -11.14
CA GLY A 292 2.44 -14.24 -12.49
C GLY A 292 0.93 -14.46 -12.52
N GLY A 293 0.38 -14.64 -13.71
CA GLY A 293 -1.02 -14.99 -13.92
C GLY A 293 -1.27 -16.50 -13.87
N TYR A 294 -2.52 -16.89 -13.61
CA TYR A 294 -2.95 -18.27 -13.85
C TYR A 294 -3.41 -18.44 -15.30
N ASP A 295 -4.57 -17.88 -15.64
CA ASP A 295 -5.29 -18.10 -16.90
C ASP A 295 -5.76 -16.81 -17.59
N THR A 296 -5.19 -15.65 -17.23
CA THR A 296 -5.51 -14.39 -17.87
C THR A 296 -4.79 -14.27 -19.23
N PRO A 297 -5.49 -14.16 -20.38
CA PRO A 297 -4.86 -13.90 -21.67
C PRO A 297 -3.97 -12.65 -21.65
N GLY A 298 -2.88 -12.66 -22.40
CA GLY A 298 -1.94 -11.54 -22.48
C GLY A 298 -1.03 -11.34 -21.26
N HIS A 299 -1.20 -12.14 -20.19
CA HIS A 299 -0.32 -12.12 -19.02
C HIS A 299 0.70 -13.26 -19.06
N ILE A 300 1.77 -13.14 -18.27
CA ILE A 300 2.71 -14.24 -17.99
C ILE A 300 1.99 -15.33 -17.18
N GLN A 301 1.45 -16.32 -17.88
CA GLN A 301 0.63 -17.40 -17.30
C GLN A 301 1.47 -18.60 -16.86
N ALA A 302 1.13 -19.23 -15.74
CA ALA A 302 1.59 -20.59 -15.44
C ALA A 302 1.30 -21.56 -16.59
N LEU A 303 2.18 -22.55 -16.79
CA LEU A 303 2.08 -23.51 -17.89
C LEU A 303 1.46 -24.83 -17.44
N GLY A 304 0.45 -25.28 -18.16
CA GLY A 304 -0.04 -26.65 -18.05
C GLY A 304 0.74 -27.59 -18.97
N VAL A 305 0.81 -28.86 -18.59
CA VAL A 305 1.14 -29.96 -19.50
C VAL A 305 -0.15 -30.70 -19.82
N TYR A 306 -0.39 -30.92 -21.10
CA TYR A 306 -1.64 -31.40 -21.64
C TYR A 306 -1.43 -32.64 -22.49
N VAL A 307 -2.43 -33.51 -22.47
CA VAL A 307 -2.58 -34.67 -23.33
C VAL A 307 -4.00 -34.72 -23.88
N HIS A 308 -4.26 -35.58 -24.85
CA HIS A 308 -5.62 -35.87 -25.28
C HIS A 308 -6.47 -36.49 -24.14
N PRO A 309 -7.78 -36.22 -24.03
CA PRO A 309 -8.62 -36.75 -22.94
C PRO A 309 -8.65 -38.27 -22.82
N SER A 310 -8.48 -39.00 -23.93
CA SER A 310 -8.43 -40.48 -23.92
C SER A 310 -7.10 -41.07 -23.43
N ASN A 311 -6.04 -40.27 -23.32
CA ASN A 311 -4.76 -40.72 -22.80
C ASN A 311 -4.89 -40.97 -21.29
N PRO A 312 -4.56 -42.17 -20.77
CA PRO A 312 -4.80 -42.50 -19.37
C PRO A 312 -3.80 -41.84 -18.40
N ILE A 313 -2.69 -41.26 -18.87
CA ILE A 313 -1.69 -40.62 -18.00
C ILE A 313 -2.32 -39.50 -17.17
N GLN A 314 -2.07 -39.51 -15.86
CA GLN A 314 -2.63 -38.52 -14.93
C GLN A 314 -1.59 -37.55 -14.40
N LYS A 315 -0.33 -37.97 -14.41
CA LYS A 315 0.75 -37.25 -13.73
C LYS A 315 2.11 -37.60 -14.27
N LEU A 316 3.04 -36.65 -14.22
CA LEU A 316 4.45 -36.83 -14.58
C LEU A 316 5.35 -36.02 -13.64
N THR A 317 6.59 -36.46 -13.44
CA THR A 317 7.62 -35.64 -12.80
C THR A 317 8.34 -34.78 -13.83
N LEU A 318 9.00 -33.70 -13.41
CA LEU A 318 9.81 -32.89 -14.32
C LEU A 318 10.97 -33.70 -14.93
N ALA A 319 11.50 -34.70 -14.23
CA ALA A 319 12.52 -35.60 -14.79
C ALA A 319 11.97 -36.48 -15.92
N GLN A 320 10.71 -36.94 -15.81
CA GLN A 320 10.05 -37.66 -16.90
C GLN A 320 9.76 -36.74 -18.09
N LEU A 321 9.31 -35.51 -17.84
CA LEU A 321 9.12 -34.53 -18.91
C LEU A 321 10.43 -34.17 -19.61
N ASP A 322 11.51 -33.97 -18.86
CA ASP A 322 12.85 -33.79 -19.42
C ASP A 322 13.23 -34.96 -20.33
N ALA A 323 12.99 -36.21 -19.91
CA ALA A 323 13.27 -37.39 -20.75
C ALA A 323 12.36 -37.53 -21.98
N ILE A 324 11.14 -37.00 -21.94
CA ILE A 324 10.26 -36.92 -23.11
C ILE A 324 10.82 -35.91 -24.12
N TYR A 325 11.26 -34.75 -23.64
CA TYR A 325 11.60 -33.61 -24.49
C TYR A 325 13.07 -33.54 -24.89
N SER A 326 14.01 -34.02 -24.07
CA SER A 326 15.45 -33.88 -24.25
C SER A 326 16.16 -35.24 -24.29
N PRO A 327 17.16 -35.44 -25.18
CA PRO A 327 17.97 -36.64 -25.17
C PRO A 327 19.00 -36.66 -24.03
N GLU A 328 19.29 -35.52 -23.40
CA GLU A 328 20.34 -35.39 -22.36
C GLU A 328 19.86 -35.78 -20.97
N ARG A 329 18.55 -35.66 -20.68
CA ARG A 329 17.95 -36.03 -19.38
C ARG A 329 18.70 -35.40 -18.20
N ARG A 330 18.95 -34.09 -18.25
CA ARG A 330 19.73 -33.35 -17.23
C ARG A 330 19.13 -33.43 -15.83
N ARG A 331 17.84 -33.70 -15.69
CA ARG A 331 17.15 -33.96 -14.42
C ARG A 331 17.38 -35.38 -13.87
N GLY A 332 18.16 -36.21 -14.57
CA GLY A 332 18.65 -37.49 -14.07
C GLY A 332 17.74 -38.70 -14.31
N HIS A 333 16.76 -38.62 -15.23
CA HIS A 333 15.95 -39.77 -15.59
C HIS A 333 16.84 -40.89 -16.19
N PRO A 334 16.77 -42.14 -15.69
CA PRO A 334 17.77 -43.16 -15.98
C PRO A 334 17.75 -43.70 -17.41
N ALA A 335 16.62 -43.57 -18.11
CA ALA A 335 16.39 -44.14 -19.43
C ALA A 335 15.73 -43.14 -20.37
N ASP A 336 15.92 -43.35 -21.68
CA ASP A 336 15.23 -42.57 -22.69
C ASP A 336 13.74 -42.89 -22.72
N VAL A 337 12.92 -41.87 -22.95
CA VAL A 337 11.45 -41.99 -23.01
C VAL A 337 10.98 -41.73 -24.44
N THR A 338 10.41 -42.76 -25.06
CA THR A 338 9.90 -42.71 -26.44
C THR A 338 8.49 -43.28 -26.58
N ALA A 339 8.07 -44.10 -25.61
CA ALA A 339 6.75 -44.69 -25.54
C ALA A 339 6.10 -44.44 -24.18
N TRP A 340 4.77 -44.49 -24.13
CA TRP A 340 3.99 -44.26 -22.92
C TRP A 340 4.28 -45.28 -21.80
N GLY A 341 4.78 -46.48 -22.14
CA GLY A 341 5.25 -47.47 -21.18
C GLY A 341 6.46 -47.04 -20.37
N ASP A 342 7.34 -46.21 -20.94
CA ASP A 342 8.57 -45.73 -20.28
C ASP A 342 8.26 -44.82 -19.08
N VAL A 343 7.05 -44.25 -19.05
CA VAL A 343 6.53 -43.41 -17.96
C VAL A 343 5.39 -44.07 -17.18
N GLY A 344 5.26 -45.40 -17.30
CA GLY A 344 4.42 -46.23 -16.43
C GLY A 344 3.03 -46.54 -16.94
N LEU A 345 2.68 -46.25 -18.20
CA LEU A 345 1.42 -46.74 -18.78
C LEU A 345 1.54 -48.21 -19.19
N GLY A 346 0.57 -49.02 -18.76
CA GLY A 346 0.50 -50.45 -19.09
C GLY A 346 -0.43 -50.77 -20.26
N GLY A 347 -0.60 -52.08 -20.52
CA GLY A 347 -1.56 -52.59 -21.50
C GLY A 347 -1.29 -52.11 -22.92
N GLU A 348 -2.35 -51.78 -23.66
CA GLU A 348 -2.24 -51.31 -25.05
C GLU A 348 -1.45 -50.00 -25.18
N TRP A 349 -1.33 -49.22 -24.10
CA TRP A 349 -0.59 -47.96 -24.08
C TRP A 349 0.92 -48.15 -23.93
N ALA A 350 1.39 -49.29 -23.40
CA ALA A 350 2.80 -49.48 -23.09
C ALA A 350 3.72 -49.31 -24.30
N SER A 351 3.29 -49.72 -25.48
CA SER A 351 4.07 -49.63 -26.73
C SER A 351 3.65 -48.45 -27.62
N LYS A 352 2.75 -47.57 -27.18
CA LYS A 352 2.32 -46.43 -28.00
C LYS A 352 3.39 -45.34 -27.97
N PRO A 353 3.71 -44.73 -29.12
CA PRO A 353 4.72 -43.68 -29.19
C PRO A 353 4.26 -42.44 -28.42
N ILE A 354 5.20 -41.58 -28.05
CA ILE A 354 4.91 -40.23 -27.55
C ILE A 354 5.16 -39.22 -28.66
N HIS A 355 4.16 -38.42 -28.99
CA HIS A 355 4.31 -37.27 -29.88
C HIS A 355 4.43 -35.99 -29.05
N ALA A 356 5.66 -35.49 -28.88
CA ALA A 356 5.95 -34.33 -28.05
C ALA A 356 5.80 -33.03 -28.84
N TYR A 357 4.72 -32.30 -28.59
CA TYR A 357 4.44 -31.00 -29.18
C TYR A 357 4.99 -29.86 -28.32
N GLY A 358 5.36 -28.76 -28.97
CA GLY A 358 5.70 -27.52 -28.28
C GLY A 358 5.76 -26.31 -29.19
N ARG A 359 6.21 -25.19 -28.63
CA ARG A 359 6.24 -23.88 -29.30
C ARG A 359 7.49 -23.69 -30.18
N SER A 360 7.47 -22.62 -30.99
CA SER A 360 8.67 -22.12 -31.67
C SER A 360 9.75 -21.79 -30.63
N LEU A 361 10.99 -22.20 -30.89
CA LEU A 361 12.11 -21.95 -29.97
C LEU A 361 12.54 -20.49 -29.92
N SER A 362 12.01 -19.65 -30.81
CA SER A 362 12.15 -18.20 -30.74
C SER A 362 11.14 -17.52 -29.80
N ASN A 363 10.33 -18.28 -29.07
CA ASN A 363 9.29 -17.75 -28.19
C ASN A 363 9.68 -17.90 -26.70
N GLU A 364 9.43 -16.86 -25.90
CA GLU A 364 9.67 -16.82 -24.45
C GLU A 364 9.09 -18.01 -23.67
N VAL A 365 7.87 -18.48 -24.01
CA VAL A 365 7.25 -19.62 -23.33
C VAL A 365 7.98 -20.93 -23.66
N ALA A 366 8.56 -21.04 -24.86
CA ALA A 366 9.40 -22.17 -25.22
C ALA A 366 10.71 -22.16 -24.44
N TRP A 367 11.31 -20.97 -24.28
CA TRP A 367 12.51 -20.77 -23.48
C TRP A 367 12.28 -21.11 -22.02
N TYR A 368 11.23 -20.57 -21.41
CA TYR A 368 10.88 -20.89 -20.02
C TYR A 368 10.68 -22.41 -19.83
N PHE A 369 9.92 -23.08 -20.71
CA PHE A 369 9.72 -24.52 -20.58
C PHE A 369 11.04 -25.28 -20.75
N LYS A 370 11.90 -24.89 -21.70
CA LYS A 370 13.22 -25.50 -21.90
C LYS A 370 14.11 -25.32 -20.68
N ASP A 371 14.18 -24.12 -20.12
CA ASP A 371 15.00 -23.81 -18.96
C ASP A 371 14.53 -24.61 -17.73
N ILE A 372 13.23 -24.55 -17.43
CA ILE A 372 12.69 -25.21 -16.25
C ILE A 372 12.61 -26.73 -16.45
N VAL A 373 12.11 -27.25 -17.56
CA VAL A 373 11.93 -28.69 -17.73
C VAL A 373 13.23 -29.39 -18.07
N THR A 374 13.98 -28.91 -19.07
CA THR A 374 15.16 -29.64 -19.57
C THR A 374 16.48 -29.13 -19.00
N LEU A 375 16.45 -28.14 -18.08
CA LEU A 375 17.65 -27.46 -17.56
C LEU A 375 18.53 -26.94 -18.70
N ASP A 376 17.88 -26.30 -19.68
CA ASP A 376 18.48 -25.82 -20.91
C ASP A 376 19.11 -26.95 -21.78
N GLY A 377 18.67 -28.20 -21.62
CA GLY A 377 19.01 -29.31 -22.51
C GLY A 377 18.42 -29.11 -23.92
N PRO A 378 19.06 -29.62 -24.98
CA PRO A 378 18.52 -29.58 -26.34
C PRO A 378 17.23 -30.39 -26.42
N TYR A 379 16.33 -30.05 -27.33
CA TYR A 379 15.16 -30.88 -27.61
C TYR A 379 15.52 -32.06 -28.53
N LYS A 380 14.78 -33.16 -28.41
CA LYS A 380 14.90 -34.32 -29.29
C LYS A 380 14.54 -33.95 -30.73
N PRO A 381 15.10 -34.64 -31.74
CA PRO A 381 14.69 -34.49 -33.13
C PRO A 381 13.20 -34.78 -33.38
N SER A 382 12.56 -35.54 -32.48
CA SER A 382 11.13 -35.87 -32.53
C SER A 382 10.21 -34.77 -31.98
N TYR A 383 10.76 -33.61 -31.57
CA TYR A 383 9.96 -32.48 -31.10
C TYR A 383 9.14 -31.86 -32.24
N ILE A 384 7.83 -31.71 -32.03
CA ILE A 384 6.88 -31.28 -33.06
C ILE A 384 6.43 -29.85 -32.80
N GLN A 385 6.57 -28.99 -33.81
CA GLN A 385 6.03 -27.62 -33.82
C GLN A 385 4.81 -27.56 -34.74
N PRO A 386 3.57 -27.63 -34.21
CA PRO A 386 2.37 -27.70 -35.04
C PRO A 386 2.00 -26.31 -35.58
N GLY A 387 1.66 -26.20 -36.87
CA GLY A 387 1.19 -24.94 -37.45
C GLY A 387 2.20 -23.80 -37.30
N LYS A 388 1.80 -22.69 -36.65
CA LYS A 388 2.72 -21.58 -36.29
C LYS A 388 3.39 -21.80 -34.93
N ALA A 389 3.17 -22.95 -34.31
CA ALA A 389 3.63 -23.31 -32.97
C ALA A 389 3.17 -22.31 -31.89
N ALA A 390 1.97 -21.74 -32.08
CA ALA A 390 1.31 -20.91 -31.08
C ALA A 390 0.58 -21.78 -30.04
N SER A 391 0.23 -21.18 -28.90
CA SER A 391 -0.51 -21.87 -27.83
C SER A 391 -1.78 -22.58 -28.32
N VAL A 392 -2.53 -21.95 -29.24
CA VAL A 392 -3.75 -22.51 -29.84
C VAL A 392 -3.47 -23.68 -30.79
N ASP A 393 -2.36 -23.62 -31.53
CA ASP A 393 -1.97 -24.69 -32.45
C ASP A 393 -1.61 -25.97 -31.69
N ILE A 394 -0.92 -25.83 -30.53
CA ILE A 394 -0.59 -26.96 -29.65
C ILE A 394 -1.87 -27.60 -29.12
N MET A 395 -2.81 -26.81 -28.60
CA MET A 395 -4.08 -27.35 -28.09
C MET A 395 -4.87 -28.06 -29.18
N THR A 396 -4.87 -27.51 -30.40
CA THR A 396 -5.55 -28.10 -31.56
C THR A 396 -4.91 -29.42 -31.97
N ALA A 397 -3.57 -29.49 -32.00
CA ALA A 397 -2.86 -30.73 -32.32
C ALA A 397 -3.14 -31.82 -31.28
N LEU A 398 -3.09 -31.50 -29.98
CA LEU A 398 -3.37 -32.44 -28.90
C LEU A 398 -4.82 -32.95 -28.91
N ALA A 399 -5.78 -32.11 -29.31
CA ALA A 399 -7.17 -32.52 -29.45
C ALA A 399 -7.38 -33.57 -30.56
N GLY A 400 -6.46 -33.67 -31.53
CA GLY A 400 -6.51 -34.65 -32.63
C GLY A 400 -5.61 -35.86 -32.45
N ASP A 401 -4.77 -35.89 -31.41
CA ASP A 401 -3.74 -36.92 -31.24
C ASP A 401 -3.81 -37.59 -29.85
N PRO A 402 -4.40 -38.80 -29.74
CA PRO A 402 -4.45 -39.58 -28.51
C PRO A 402 -3.08 -39.83 -27.85
N TYR A 403 -2.00 -39.80 -28.63
CA TYR A 403 -0.64 -40.08 -28.17
C TYR A 403 0.20 -38.81 -27.93
N GLY A 404 -0.41 -37.64 -28.15
CA GLY A 404 0.24 -36.36 -28.01
C GLY A 404 0.42 -35.90 -26.57
N ILE A 405 1.54 -35.23 -26.31
CA ILE A 405 1.80 -34.44 -25.09
C ILE A 405 2.33 -33.06 -25.50
N GLY A 406 1.90 -32.01 -24.82
CA GLY A 406 2.33 -30.65 -25.10
C GLY A 406 2.18 -29.73 -23.90
N TYR A 407 2.77 -28.54 -23.97
CA TYR A 407 2.67 -27.53 -22.91
C TYR A 407 2.15 -26.20 -23.47
N SER A 408 1.41 -25.46 -22.64
CA SER A 408 0.84 -24.17 -23.01
C SER A 408 0.31 -23.42 -21.77
N GLY A 409 0.07 -22.13 -21.89
CA GLY A 409 -0.51 -21.33 -20.80
C GLY A 409 -1.96 -21.74 -20.48
N PHE A 410 -2.37 -21.64 -19.21
CA PHE A 410 -3.72 -22.07 -18.80
C PHE A 410 -4.87 -21.29 -19.46
N ALA A 411 -4.64 -20.07 -19.95
CA ALA A 411 -5.68 -19.30 -20.65
C ALA A 411 -6.15 -19.96 -21.96
N TYR A 412 -5.34 -20.85 -22.53
CA TYR A 412 -5.63 -21.54 -23.78
C TYR A 412 -6.24 -22.92 -23.58
N ARG A 413 -6.42 -23.36 -22.32
CA ARG A 413 -7.01 -24.66 -22.02
C ARG A 413 -8.44 -24.73 -22.54
N THR A 414 -8.77 -25.85 -23.18
CA THR A 414 -10.14 -26.18 -23.59
C THR A 414 -10.57 -27.53 -22.98
N ASP A 415 -11.83 -27.90 -23.14
CA ASP A 415 -12.38 -29.20 -22.75
C ASP A 415 -11.89 -30.36 -23.62
N LYS A 416 -11.30 -30.06 -24.79
CA LYS A 416 -10.75 -31.04 -25.74
C LYS A 416 -9.36 -31.55 -25.38
N VAL A 417 -8.77 -31.05 -24.28
CA VAL A 417 -7.47 -31.47 -23.79
C VAL A 417 -7.51 -31.67 -22.27
N LYS A 418 -6.67 -32.56 -21.76
CA LYS A 418 -6.57 -32.88 -20.35
C LYS A 418 -5.23 -32.42 -19.79
N ALA A 419 -5.26 -31.54 -18.80
CA ALA A 419 -4.08 -31.16 -18.04
C ALA A 419 -3.71 -32.27 -17.03
N ILE A 420 -2.43 -32.51 -16.80
CA ILE A 420 -1.93 -33.53 -15.86
C ILE A 420 -1.23 -32.91 -14.66
N ALA A 421 -1.22 -33.62 -13.54
CA ALA A 421 -0.52 -33.21 -12.33
C ALA A 421 1.00 -33.33 -12.49
N LEU A 422 1.74 -32.41 -11.90
CA LEU A 422 3.20 -32.35 -12.00
C LEU A 422 3.87 -32.45 -10.64
N ALA A 423 5.06 -33.03 -10.60
CA ALA A 423 5.94 -32.99 -9.43
C ALA A 423 7.35 -32.53 -9.84
N ASP A 424 7.95 -31.62 -9.08
CA ASP A 424 9.32 -31.15 -9.33
C ASP A 424 10.35 -32.28 -9.16
N ARG A 425 10.12 -33.13 -8.16
CA ARG A 425 10.87 -34.36 -7.86
C ARG A 425 9.90 -35.48 -7.48
N ASP A 426 10.38 -36.72 -7.44
CA ASP A 426 9.58 -37.86 -6.99
C ASP A 426 8.94 -37.56 -5.62
N GLY A 427 7.60 -37.65 -5.55
CA GLY A 427 6.85 -37.30 -4.35
C GLY A 427 5.47 -36.71 -4.61
N VAL A 428 5.22 -35.52 -4.07
CA VAL A 428 3.89 -34.88 -4.07
C VAL A 428 3.59 -34.29 -5.44
N TYR A 429 2.64 -34.92 -6.14
CA TYR A 429 2.09 -34.40 -7.38
C TYR A 429 1.08 -33.28 -7.09
N VAL A 430 1.17 -32.22 -7.87
CA VAL A 430 0.37 -31.01 -7.69
C VAL A 430 -0.54 -30.85 -8.90
N GLU A 431 -1.84 -30.78 -8.63
CA GLU A 431 -2.86 -30.56 -9.64
C GLU A 431 -2.71 -29.17 -10.29
N PRO A 432 -2.93 -29.06 -11.61
CA PRO A 432 -2.81 -27.82 -12.36
C PRO A 432 -4.03 -26.91 -12.08
N SER A 433 -3.98 -26.19 -10.96
CA SER A 433 -5.08 -25.34 -10.48
C SER A 433 -4.60 -23.95 -10.07
N ARG A 434 -5.50 -22.97 -10.14
CA ARG A 434 -5.24 -21.59 -9.69
C ARG A 434 -4.75 -21.55 -8.25
N MET A 435 -5.35 -22.35 -7.36
CA MET A 435 -4.97 -22.42 -5.95
C MET A 435 -3.55 -22.98 -5.77
N ALA A 436 -3.16 -23.99 -6.55
CA ALA A 436 -1.81 -24.54 -6.50
C ALA A 436 -0.77 -23.51 -6.93
N VAL A 437 -1.03 -22.79 -8.03
CA VAL A 437 -0.18 -21.70 -8.52
C VAL A 437 -0.12 -20.57 -7.48
N ALA A 438 -1.24 -20.08 -6.98
CA ALA A 438 -1.30 -19.01 -5.98
C ALA A 438 -0.62 -19.38 -4.65
N SER A 439 -0.47 -20.67 -4.35
CA SER A 439 0.25 -21.15 -3.16
C SER A 439 1.75 -21.38 -3.38
N ALA A 440 2.27 -21.02 -4.56
CA ALA A 440 3.66 -21.25 -4.99
C ALA A 440 4.09 -22.74 -5.04
N LYS A 441 3.14 -23.67 -5.19
CA LYS A 441 3.40 -25.12 -5.14
C LYS A 441 3.47 -25.80 -6.50
N TYR A 442 2.93 -25.16 -7.54
CA TYR A 442 2.84 -25.78 -8.86
C TYR A 442 4.17 -25.64 -9.64
N PRO A 443 4.75 -26.73 -10.19
CA PRO A 443 6.13 -26.69 -10.70
C PRO A 443 6.39 -25.75 -11.87
N LEU A 444 5.39 -25.49 -12.73
CA LEU A 444 5.53 -24.65 -13.93
C LEU A 444 4.83 -23.30 -13.77
N GLN A 445 4.99 -22.69 -12.61
CA GLN A 445 4.57 -21.32 -12.33
C GLN A 445 5.59 -20.32 -12.92
N ARG A 446 5.13 -19.20 -13.49
CA ARG A 446 5.99 -18.16 -14.08
C ARG A 446 6.04 -16.92 -13.18
N PRO A 447 6.84 -16.93 -12.10
CA PRO A 447 6.97 -15.79 -11.22
C PRO A 447 7.71 -14.64 -11.90
N LEU A 448 7.39 -13.43 -11.45
CA LEU A 448 7.96 -12.19 -11.91
C LEU A 448 8.97 -11.66 -10.90
N TYR A 449 10.04 -11.05 -11.40
CA TYR A 449 11.14 -10.57 -10.58
C TYR A 449 11.47 -9.11 -10.88
N ILE A 450 11.97 -8.44 -9.86
CA ILE A 450 12.74 -7.21 -10.01
C ILE A 450 14.21 -7.56 -9.78
N TYR A 451 15.05 -7.17 -10.73
CA TYR A 451 16.49 -7.32 -10.69
C TYR A 451 17.12 -6.02 -10.21
N VAL A 452 18.06 -6.13 -9.29
CA VAL A 452 18.85 -4.99 -8.84
C VAL A 452 20.32 -5.27 -9.07
N ASN A 453 20.99 -4.27 -9.63
CA ASN A 453 22.43 -4.24 -9.68
C ASN A 453 23.02 -4.06 -8.28
N ARG A 454 23.49 -5.15 -7.70
CA ARG A 454 24.06 -5.16 -6.37
C ARG A 454 25.27 -6.08 -6.34
N ALA A 455 26.45 -5.50 -6.23
CA ALA A 455 27.67 -6.27 -6.04
C ALA A 455 27.56 -7.15 -4.77
N PRO A 456 28.05 -8.41 -4.79
CA PRO A 456 28.00 -9.29 -3.63
C PRO A 456 28.60 -8.64 -2.37
N GLY A 457 27.90 -8.77 -1.24
CA GLY A 457 28.33 -8.20 0.04
C GLY A 457 28.16 -6.68 0.17
N LYS A 458 27.57 -6.00 -0.82
CA LYS A 458 27.20 -4.58 -0.72
C LYS A 458 25.71 -4.43 -0.35
N PRO A 459 25.35 -3.40 0.44
CA PRO A 459 23.95 -3.11 0.70
C PRO A 459 23.24 -2.69 -0.60
N LEU A 460 21.92 -2.84 -0.63
CA LEU A 460 21.09 -2.24 -1.66
C LEU A 460 21.20 -0.70 -1.61
N GLU A 461 21.05 -0.07 -2.77
CA GLU A 461 20.82 1.37 -2.81
C GLU A 461 19.58 1.70 -1.95
N PRO A 462 19.65 2.70 -1.05
CA PRO A 462 18.60 2.97 -0.07
C PRO A 462 17.20 3.08 -0.65
N LEU A 463 17.01 3.85 -1.74
CA LEU A 463 15.68 4.05 -2.33
C LEU A 463 15.17 2.77 -3.03
N ALA A 464 16.04 2.01 -3.70
CA ALA A 464 15.70 0.70 -4.25
C ALA A 464 15.24 -0.26 -3.15
N ARG A 465 15.91 -0.26 -1.99
CA ARG A 465 15.52 -1.06 -0.83
C ARG A 465 14.17 -0.63 -0.27
N GLU A 466 13.94 0.67 -0.10
CA GLU A 466 12.66 1.23 0.35
C GLU A 466 11.51 0.85 -0.59
N PHE A 467 11.70 1.02 -1.90
CA PHE A 467 10.72 0.67 -2.91
C PHE A 467 10.42 -0.83 -2.93
N LEU A 468 11.44 -1.69 -2.90
CA LEU A 468 11.25 -3.14 -2.84
C LEU A 468 10.58 -3.61 -1.56
N ALA A 469 10.90 -2.99 -0.42
CA ALA A 469 10.23 -3.28 0.85
C ALA A 469 8.75 -2.90 0.79
N PHE A 470 8.41 -1.78 0.13
CA PHE A 470 7.02 -1.41 -0.15
C PHE A 470 6.34 -2.42 -1.08
N VAL A 471 6.95 -2.81 -2.20
CA VAL A 471 6.40 -3.80 -3.15
C VAL A 471 6.09 -5.14 -2.47
N LEU A 472 6.94 -5.57 -1.54
CA LEU A 472 6.77 -6.82 -0.78
C LEU A 472 5.85 -6.70 0.45
N SER A 473 5.45 -5.48 0.82
CA SER A 473 4.52 -5.25 1.92
C SER A 473 3.12 -5.79 1.60
N GLU A 474 2.26 -5.93 2.61
CA GLU A 474 0.87 -6.31 2.40
C GLU A 474 0.14 -5.36 1.44
N GLU A 475 0.34 -4.04 1.61
CA GLU A 475 -0.22 -3.02 0.72
C GLU A 475 0.33 -3.16 -0.71
N GLY A 476 1.66 -3.31 -0.85
CA GLY A 476 2.29 -3.51 -2.15
C GLY A 476 1.78 -4.76 -2.86
N GLN A 477 1.67 -5.89 -2.16
CA GLN A 477 1.16 -7.13 -2.73
C GLN A 477 -0.33 -7.04 -3.11
N GLN A 478 -1.15 -6.31 -2.35
CA GLN A 478 -2.55 -6.04 -2.72
C GLN A 478 -2.64 -5.16 -3.97
N ILE A 479 -1.82 -4.12 -4.08
CA ILE A 479 -1.74 -3.27 -5.28
C ILE A 479 -1.22 -4.06 -6.47
N GLY A 480 -0.30 -5.00 -6.25
CA GLY A 480 0.30 -5.82 -7.30
C GLY A 480 -0.62 -6.93 -7.83
N ALA A 481 -1.67 -7.27 -7.09
CA ALA A 481 -2.69 -8.25 -7.48
C ALA A 481 -3.70 -7.68 -8.51
N VAL A 482 -3.22 -6.85 -9.44
CA VAL A 482 -4.01 -6.26 -10.54
C VAL A 482 -4.09 -7.21 -11.73
N ASP A 483 -5.18 -7.09 -12.50
CA ASP A 483 -5.37 -7.73 -13.81
C ASP A 483 -5.16 -9.26 -13.83
N GLY A 484 -5.41 -9.93 -12.70
CA GLY A 484 -5.30 -11.38 -12.56
C GLY A 484 -3.89 -11.90 -12.28
N MET A 485 -2.93 -11.01 -12.01
CA MET A 485 -1.65 -11.37 -11.39
C MET A 485 -1.86 -11.88 -9.97
N LEU A 486 -1.10 -12.90 -9.60
CA LEU A 486 -1.18 -13.56 -8.29
C LEU A 486 -0.11 -12.99 -7.36
N PRO A 487 -0.50 -12.46 -6.18
CA PRO A 487 0.46 -11.98 -5.20
C PRO A 487 1.25 -13.15 -4.60
N LEU A 488 2.37 -12.82 -3.97
CA LEU A 488 3.15 -13.79 -3.20
C LEU A 488 2.38 -14.20 -1.94
N PRO A 489 2.45 -15.49 -1.55
CA PRO A 489 2.06 -15.91 -0.20
C PRO A 489 2.83 -15.12 0.85
N LEU A 490 2.18 -14.79 1.97
CA LEU A 490 2.76 -13.96 3.03
C LEU A 490 4.16 -14.44 3.49
N ALA A 491 4.34 -15.75 3.65
CA ALA A 491 5.62 -16.34 4.05
C ALA A 491 6.72 -16.13 2.99
N LEU A 492 6.36 -16.14 1.70
CA LEU A 492 7.29 -15.93 0.61
C LEU A 492 7.65 -14.44 0.47
N ALA A 493 6.66 -13.54 0.58
CA ALA A 493 6.90 -12.10 0.62
C ALA A 493 7.83 -11.71 1.79
N ALA A 494 7.59 -12.27 2.98
CA ALA A 494 8.44 -12.05 4.15
C ALA A 494 9.87 -12.59 3.95
N ALA A 495 10.02 -13.74 3.28
CA ALA A 495 11.33 -14.31 2.96
C ALA A 495 12.10 -13.43 1.97
N GLU A 496 11.43 -12.91 0.93
CA GLU A 496 12.03 -11.94 0.00
C GLU A 496 12.40 -10.63 0.72
N GLN A 497 11.55 -10.16 1.63
CA GLN A 497 11.79 -8.93 2.38
C GLN A 497 13.01 -9.06 3.30
N ALA A 498 13.22 -10.24 3.91
CA ALA A 498 14.40 -10.52 4.72
C ALA A 498 15.71 -10.48 3.88
N ARG A 499 15.65 -10.80 2.58
CA ARG A 499 16.82 -10.75 1.67
C ARG A 499 17.24 -9.32 1.30
N LEU A 500 16.43 -8.31 1.63
CA LEU A 500 16.71 -6.89 1.37
C LEU A 500 17.65 -6.25 2.41
N GLN A 501 17.89 -6.91 3.55
CA GLN A 501 18.70 -6.39 4.65
C GLN A 501 20.21 -6.43 4.38
#